data_AF-I2Q707-F1
#
_entry.id   AF-I2Q707-F1
#
_cell.length_a   1.000
_cell.length_b   1.000
_cell.length_c   1.000
_cell.angle_alpha   90.00
_cell.angle_beta   90.00
_cell.angle_gamma   90.00
#
_symmetry.space_group_name_H-M   'P 1'
#
loop_
_entity.id
_entity.type
_entity.pdbx_description
1 polymer ?
#
loop_
_entity_poly.entity_id
_entity_poly.type
_entity_poly.pdbx_seq_one_letter_code
_entity_poly.pdbx_strand_id
1 'polypeptide(L)'
;MATTYSSLLEYDQSVYFNASQYETNKASYNNTHAVNGLTNWTASSVDAVFQSVGLTPLQHYEKYGAFEDVNPSDLFDTSSYYGSKASQLTATTGTTWTSAQVESVFQQSGIDPITHYALYGASEDVFPTTKFATGKVTYTNADAIAASNDNRVDSLVTTTAWLFEQQTSWNWNDLASTQSNTLYYMFPTSAATVEGQGFSAANLSQFAGFNENQKTGAVEALTELSKITGITFVETTDANRANVYMFASDIGGDTSGLADAGTQKYKITVAVNSTYSTTADLRSGTGDHELIEHELGHALDMKHPFQGSVQLPTEQDNNNYTVMSYTTPSDTWYSVNSSIYGPYDIATLQYMYGTDGLGGNQGFVKVS
;
A
#
# COMPACT_ATOMS: atom_id res chain seq x y z
N MET A 1 0.29 -23.06 17.33
CA MET A 1 -1.12 -23.27 16.97
C MET A 1 -1.17 -23.40 15.47
N ALA A 2 -1.77 -24.48 14.95
CA ALA A 2 -1.85 -24.73 13.52
C ALA A 2 -3.01 -23.93 12.94
N THR A 3 -2.75 -22.68 12.57
CA THR A 3 -3.50 -22.02 11.49
C THR A 3 -3.22 -22.86 10.26
N THR A 4 -4.19 -23.64 9.79
CA THR A 4 -4.00 -24.49 8.62
C THR A 4 -3.86 -23.58 7.41
N TYR A 5 -2.91 -23.86 6.51
CA TYR A 5 -2.74 -23.11 5.26
C TYR A 5 -4.07 -22.87 4.51
N SER A 6 -5.03 -23.78 4.65
CA SER A 6 -6.38 -23.65 4.09
C SER A 6 -7.19 -22.46 4.63
N SER A 7 -7.05 -22.10 5.90
CA SER A 7 -7.80 -20.96 6.47
C SER A 7 -7.16 -19.61 6.11
N LEU A 8 -5.84 -19.58 5.89
CA LEU A 8 -5.13 -18.39 5.38
C LEU A 8 -5.53 -18.13 3.92
N LEU A 9 -5.53 -19.19 3.10
CA LEU A 9 -5.99 -19.15 1.71
C LEU A 9 -7.43 -18.64 1.57
N GLU A 10 -8.36 -19.17 2.36
CA GLU A 10 -9.77 -18.77 2.32
C GLU A 10 -9.99 -17.30 2.71
N TYR A 11 -9.13 -16.75 3.59
CA TYR A 11 -9.19 -15.35 4.01
C TYR A 11 -8.50 -14.39 3.03
N ASP A 12 -7.33 -14.72 2.48
CA ASP A 12 -6.66 -13.91 1.45
C ASP A 12 -7.54 -13.73 0.21
N GLN A 13 -8.23 -14.81 -0.17
CA GLN A 13 -9.24 -14.75 -1.21
C GLN A 13 -10.33 -13.74 -0.84
N SER A 14 -10.76 -13.65 0.42
CA SER A 14 -11.81 -12.71 0.85
C SER A 14 -11.42 -11.23 0.73
N VAL A 15 -10.12 -10.91 0.79
CA VAL A 15 -9.61 -9.52 0.64
C VAL A 15 -9.64 -9.08 -0.82
N TYR A 16 -9.20 -9.96 -1.72
CA TYR A 16 -9.08 -9.65 -3.15
C TYR A 16 -10.31 -10.07 -3.97
N PHE A 17 -11.27 -10.76 -3.37
CA PHE A 17 -12.53 -11.16 -3.99
C PHE A 17 -13.72 -10.39 -3.41
N ASN A 18 -14.50 -9.77 -4.28
CA ASN A 18 -15.78 -9.16 -3.89
C ASN A 18 -16.89 -9.74 -4.76
N ALA A 19 -17.81 -10.50 -4.16
CA ALA A 19 -18.86 -11.21 -4.89
C ALA A 19 -19.70 -10.30 -5.79
N SER A 20 -20.14 -9.15 -5.27
CA SER A 20 -20.99 -8.22 -6.02
C SER A 20 -20.24 -7.57 -7.20
N GLN A 21 -18.96 -7.22 -6.98
CA GLN A 21 -18.10 -6.69 -8.04
C GLN A 21 -17.80 -7.76 -9.09
N TYR A 22 -17.48 -8.98 -8.65
CA TYR A 22 -17.20 -10.11 -9.54
C TYR A 22 -18.40 -10.44 -10.42
N GLU A 23 -19.61 -10.51 -9.87
CA GLU A 23 -20.84 -10.73 -10.63
C GLU A 23 -21.09 -9.62 -11.67
N THR A 24 -20.81 -8.37 -11.32
CA THR A 24 -20.91 -7.22 -12.23
C THR A 24 -19.88 -7.32 -13.36
N ASN A 25 -18.63 -7.65 -13.04
CA ASN A 25 -17.56 -7.85 -14.00
C ASN A 25 -17.87 -9.04 -14.92
N LYS A 26 -18.39 -10.13 -14.36
CA LYS A 26 -18.79 -11.33 -15.10
C LYS A 26 -19.97 -11.08 -16.01
N ALA A 27 -20.96 -10.28 -15.60
CA ALA A 27 -22.06 -9.88 -16.46
C ALA A 27 -21.54 -9.09 -17.68
N SER A 28 -20.60 -8.17 -17.46
CA SER A 28 -19.94 -7.40 -18.53
C SER A 28 -19.16 -8.31 -19.48
N TYR A 29 -18.42 -9.29 -18.95
CA TYR A 29 -17.75 -10.32 -19.74
C TYR A 29 -18.75 -11.12 -20.58
N ASN A 30 -19.81 -11.64 -19.96
CA ASN A 30 -20.82 -12.45 -20.65
C ASN A 30 -21.50 -11.68 -21.79
N ASN A 31 -21.77 -10.39 -21.57
CA ASN A 31 -22.34 -9.50 -22.58
C ASN A 31 -21.40 -9.28 -23.76
N THR A 32 -20.11 -9.06 -23.47
CA THR A 32 -19.08 -8.87 -24.50
C THR A 32 -18.89 -10.11 -25.36
N HIS A 33 -19.01 -11.30 -24.76
CA HIS A 33 -18.80 -12.58 -25.43
C HIS A 33 -20.09 -13.23 -25.95
N ALA A 34 -21.24 -12.56 -25.80
CA ALA A 34 -22.56 -13.09 -26.10
C ALA A 34 -22.76 -14.51 -25.56
N VAL A 35 -22.40 -14.75 -24.28
CA VAL A 35 -22.50 -16.07 -23.65
C VAL A 35 -23.95 -16.55 -23.73
N ASN A 36 -24.15 -17.76 -24.25
CA ASN A 36 -25.47 -18.34 -24.56
C ASN A 36 -26.32 -17.50 -25.55
N GLY A 37 -25.69 -16.67 -26.37
CA GLY A 37 -26.36 -15.78 -27.33
C GLY A 37 -27.01 -14.54 -26.70
N LEU A 38 -26.71 -14.24 -25.43
CA LEU A 38 -27.30 -13.12 -24.68
C LEU A 38 -26.31 -11.98 -24.47
N THR A 39 -26.78 -10.73 -24.53
CA THR A 39 -25.98 -9.51 -24.32
C THR A 39 -26.60 -8.55 -23.31
N ASN A 40 -27.49 -9.05 -22.45
CA ASN A 40 -28.21 -8.30 -21.43
C ASN A 40 -28.09 -8.91 -20.02
N TRP A 41 -27.00 -9.65 -19.77
CA TRP A 41 -26.62 -10.15 -18.46
C TRP A 41 -26.51 -8.99 -17.46
N THR A 42 -27.08 -9.20 -16.29
CA THR A 42 -26.93 -8.40 -15.07
C THR A 42 -26.23 -9.21 -13.98
N ALA A 43 -25.66 -8.55 -12.97
CA ALA A 43 -25.08 -9.23 -11.80
C ALA A 43 -26.06 -10.25 -11.19
N SER A 44 -27.32 -9.87 -10.99
CA SER A 44 -28.36 -10.78 -10.47
C SER A 44 -28.64 -11.98 -11.37
N SER A 45 -28.57 -11.82 -12.71
CA SER A 45 -28.74 -12.95 -13.62
C SER A 45 -27.54 -13.90 -13.62
N VAL A 46 -26.33 -13.37 -13.36
CA VAL A 46 -25.11 -14.17 -13.20
C VAL A 46 -25.18 -14.97 -11.90
N ASP A 47 -25.49 -14.32 -10.78
CA ASP A 47 -25.70 -14.96 -9.48
C ASP A 47 -26.75 -16.09 -9.55
N ALA A 48 -27.89 -15.83 -10.20
CA ALA A 48 -28.92 -16.85 -10.40
C ALA A 48 -28.40 -18.08 -11.17
N VAL A 49 -27.51 -17.89 -12.15
CA VAL A 49 -26.88 -19.01 -12.87
C VAL A 49 -25.92 -19.77 -11.96
N PHE A 50 -25.07 -19.09 -11.18
CA PHE A 50 -24.17 -19.72 -10.23
C PHE A 50 -24.93 -20.58 -9.23
N GLN A 51 -26.00 -20.04 -8.64
CA GLN A 51 -26.88 -20.76 -7.72
C GLN A 51 -27.55 -21.96 -8.38
N SER A 52 -27.96 -21.84 -9.65
CA SER A 52 -28.61 -22.95 -10.38
C SER A 52 -27.71 -24.17 -10.58
N VAL A 53 -26.38 -23.97 -10.58
CA VAL A 53 -25.38 -25.04 -10.66
C VAL A 53 -24.70 -25.33 -9.32
N GLY A 54 -25.19 -24.73 -8.22
CA GLY A 54 -24.71 -24.96 -6.87
C GLY A 54 -23.32 -24.39 -6.58
N LEU A 55 -22.92 -23.32 -7.26
CA LEU A 55 -21.65 -22.61 -7.02
C LEU A 55 -21.91 -21.29 -6.31
N THR A 56 -21.04 -20.93 -5.37
CA THR A 56 -20.91 -19.54 -4.91
C THR A 56 -20.16 -18.70 -5.96
N PRO A 57 -20.24 -17.36 -5.90
CA PRO A 57 -19.43 -16.50 -6.77
C PRO A 57 -17.93 -16.78 -6.69
N LEU A 58 -17.39 -17.01 -5.48
CA LEU A 58 -15.97 -17.35 -5.28
C LEU A 58 -15.64 -18.69 -5.95
N GLN A 59 -16.44 -19.73 -5.72
CA GLN A 59 -16.23 -21.05 -6.34
C GLN A 59 -16.31 -20.98 -7.88
N HIS A 60 -17.18 -20.12 -8.42
CA HIS A 60 -17.21 -19.89 -9.86
C HIS A 60 -15.95 -19.18 -10.34
N TYR A 61 -15.47 -18.17 -9.61
CA TYR A 61 -14.22 -17.49 -9.94
C TYR A 61 -13.02 -18.45 -9.97
N GLU A 62 -12.80 -19.20 -8.89
CA GLU A 62 -11.68 -20.16 -8.77
C GLU A 62 -11.69 -21.19 -9.89
N LYS A 63 -12.89 -21.64 -10.28
CA LYS A 63 -13.05 -22.71 -11.28
C LYS A 63 -13.03 -22.21 -12.72
N TYR A 64 -13.51 -20.99 -12.96
CA TYR A 64 -13.74 -20.46 -14.31
C TYR A 64 -13.24 -19.02 -14.45
N GLY A 65 -13.74 -18.11 -13.60
CA GLY A 65 -13.50 -16.67 -13.74
C GLY A 65 -12.03 -16.24 -13.81
N ALA A 66 -11.18 -16.89 -13.02
CA ALA A 66 -9.74 -16.64 -12.94
C ALA A 66 -9.02 -16.75 -14.30
N PHE A 67 -9.56 -17.56 -15.22
CA PHE A 67 -9.00 -17.83 -16.54
C PHE A 67 -9.89 -17.30 -17.68
N GLU A 68 -10.86 -16.46 -17.35
CA GLU A 68 -11.70 -15.73 -18.30
C GLU A 68 -11.32 -14.23 -18.35
N ASP A 69 -10.18 -13.86 -17.73
CA ASP A 69 -9.74 -12.47 -17.55
C ASP A 69 -10.80 -11.58 -16.87
N VAL A 70 -11.58 -12.18 -15.94
CA VAL A 70 -12.61 -11.48 -15.17
C VAL A 70 -12.03 -11.10 -13.82
N ASN A 71 -11.85 -9.79 -13.59
CA ASN A 71 -11.35 -9.28 -12.32
C ASN A 71 -12.26 -9.69 -11.15
N PRO A 72 -11.71 -10.27 -10.06
CA PRO A 72 -12.48 -10.67 -8.88
C PRO A 72 -12.92 -9.51 -7.99
N SER A 73 -12.21 -8.38 -8.07
CA SER A 73 -12.57 -7.13 -7.41
C SER A 73 -11.82 -5.96 -8.05
N ASP A 74 -12.00 -4.76 -7.52
CA ASP A 74 -11.21 -3.59 -7.90
C ASP A 74 -9.78 -3.58 -7.33
N LEU A 75 -9.51 -4.40 -6.31
CA LEU A 75 -8.21 -4.52 -5.65
C LEU A 75 -7.30 -5.53 -6.37
N PHE A 76 -7.84 -6.25 -7.35
CA PHE A 76 -7.11 -7.25 -8.10
C PHE A 76 -7.51 -7.19 -9.58
N ASP A 77 -6.55 -6.83 -10.42
CA ASP A 77 -6.70 -6.80 -11.87
C ASP A 77 -5.92 -7.97 -12.47
N THR A 78 -6.63 -8.96 -12.98
CA THR A 78 -6.05 -10.24 -13.41
C THR A 78 -5.02 -10.05 -14.52
N SER A 79 -5.36 -9.26 -15.54
CA SER A 79 -4.47 -8.95 -16.67
C SER A 79 -3.21 -8.20 -16.20
N SER A 80 -3.40 -7.19 -15.34
CA SER A 80 -2.30 -6.40 -14.78
C SER A 80 -1.39 -7.26 -13.91
N TYR A 81 -1.94 -8.15 -13.10
CA TYR A 81 -1.17 -9.07 -12.26
C TYR A 81 -0.31 -10.01 -13.10
N TYR A 82 -0.83 -10.59 -14.19
CA TYR A 82 -0.01 -11.38 -15.12
C TYR A 82 1.12 -10.57 -15.75
N GLY A 83 0.88 -9.29 -16.08
CA GLY A 83 1.91 -8.37 -16.58
C GLY A 83 2.99 -8.06 -15.55
N SER A 84 2.60 -7.75 -14.31
CA SER A 84 3.51 -7.54 -13.19
C SER A 84 4.36 -8.78 -12.94
N LYS A 85 3.74 -9.96 -12.92
CA LYS A 85 4.45 -11.24 -12.72
C LYS A 85 5.42 -11.54 -13.87
N ALA A 86 5.03 -11.27 -15.12
CA ALA A 86 5.90 -11.45 -16.27
C ALA A 86 7.13 -10.51 -16.20
N SER A 87 6.94 -9.27 -15.75
CA SER A 87 8.02 -8.32 -15.55
C SER A 87 8.98 -8.77 -14.44
N GLN A 88 8.43 -9.24 -13.32
CA GLN A 88 9.19 -9.79 -12.20
C GLN A 88 10.01 -11.03 -12.61
N LEU A 89 9.41 -11.99 -13.32
CA LEU A 89 10.12 -13.16 -13.84
C LEU A 89 11.20 -12.77 -14.85
N THR A 90 10.94 -11.78 -15.70
CA THR A 90 11.94 -11.29 -16.66
C THR A 90 13.15 -10.70 -15.98
N ALA A 91 12.93 -9.84 -14.98
CA ALA A 91 14.00 -9.23 -14.20
C ALA A 91 14.82 -10.29 -13.44
N THR A 92 14.15 -11.28 -12.86
CA THR A 92 14.79 -12.29 -11.99
C THR A 92 15.55 -13.36 -12.78
N THR A 93 15.00 -13.79 -13.92
CA THR A 93 15.57 -14.89 -14.72
C THR A 93 16.47 -14.43 -15.87
N GLY A 94 16.40 -13.15 -16.25
CA GLY A 94 17.05 -12.62 -17.45
C GLY A 94 16.45 -13.10 -18.77
N THR A 95 15.39 -13.91 -18.74
CA THR A 95 14.64 -14.39 -19.91
C THR A 95 13.37 -13.58 -20.06
N THR A 96 13.01 -13.14 -21.27
CA THR A 96 11.75 -12.41 -21.48
C THR A 96 10.54 -13.31 -21.27
N TRP A 97 9.68 -12.93 -20.34
CA TRP A 97 8.35 -13.50 -20.10
C TRP A 97 7.26 -12.54 -20.59
N THR A 98 6.15 -13.09 -21.07
CA THR A 98 4.94 -12.34 -21.42
C THR A 98 3.78 -12.70 -20.49
N SER A 99 2.81 -11.81 -20.34
CA SER A 99 1.60 -12.08 -19.54
C SER A 99 0.89 -13.37 -19.98
N ALA A 100 0.82 -13.63 -21.28
CA ALA A 100 0.22 -14.86 -21.83
C ALA A 100 1.00 -16.13 -21.42
N GLN A 101 2.33 -16.07 -21.31
CA GLN A 101 3.11 -17.19 -20.80
C GLN A 101 2.85 -17.44 -19.32
N VAL A 102 2.74 -16.37 -18.52
CA VAL A 102 2.40 -16.47 -17.09
C VAL A 102 1.02 -17.06 -16.90
N GLU A 103 0.01 -16.54 -17.60
CA GLU A 103 -1.35 -17.07 -17.59
C GLU A 103 -1.37 -18.57 -17.93
N SER A 104 -0.63 -18.97 -18.97
CA SER A 104 -0.56 -20.37 -19.38
C SER A 104 0.08 -21.27 -18.31
N VAL A 105 1.07 -20.77 -17.55
CA VAL A 105 1.64 -21.50 -16.41
C VAL A 105 0.61 -21.65 -15.30
N PHE A 106 -0.14 -20.60 -14.96
CA PHE A 106 -1.18 -20.63 -13.92
C PHE A 106 -2.29 -21.64 -14.27
N GLN A 107 -2.74 -21.64 -15.53
CA GLN A 107 -3.70 -22.61 -16.06
C GLN A 107 -3.17 -24.05 -15.96
N GLN A 108 -1.89 -24.27 -16.30
CA GLN A 108 -1.26 -25.59 -16.24
C GLN A 108 -1.08 -26.10 -14.80
N SER A 109 -0.77 -25.20 -13.86
CA SER A 109 -0.64 -25.55 -12.44
C SER A 109 -1.99 -25.61 -11.71
N GLY A 110 -3.06 -25.09 -12.31
CA GLY A 110 -4.39 -25.02 -11.69
C GLY A 110 -4.41 -24.09 -10.47
N ILE A 111 -3.60 -23.03 -10.48
CA ILE A 111 -3.59 -22.00 -9.43
C ILE A 111 -4.22 -20.72 -10.00
N ASP A 112 -5.22 -20.18 -9.32
CA ASP A 112 -5.82 -18.91 -9.71
C ASP A 112 -4.95 -17.71 -9.26
N PRO A 113 -5.12 -16.52 -9.87
CA PRO A 113 -4.34 -15.34 -9.57
C PRO A 113 -4.34 -14.88 -8.13
N ILE A 114 -5.50 -14.83 -7.47
CA ILE A 114 -5.59 -14.34 -6.08
C ILE A 114 -4.93 -15.34 -5.14
N THR A 115 -5.10 -16.65 -5.37
CA THR A 115 -4.43 -17.71 -4.61
C THR A 115 -2.92 -17.66 -4.79
N HIS A 116 -2.41 -17.41 -6.00
CA HIS A 116 -0.97 -17.23 -6.19
C HIS A 116 -0.47 -15.97 -5.49
N TYR A 117 -1.20 -14.87 -5.55
CA TYR A 117 -0.79 -13.63 -4.89
C TYR A 117 -0.69 -13.83 -3.37
N ALA A 118 -1.72 -14.45 -2.78
CA ALA A 118 -1.77 -14.83 -1.39
C ALA A 118 -0.57 -15.68 -0.95
N LEU A 119 -0.24 -16.71 -1.73
CA LEU A 119 0.83 -17.64 -1.37
C LEU A 119 2.23 -17.12 -1.68
N TYR A 120 2.38 -16.33 -2.73
CA TYR A 120 3.69 -15.99 -3.31
C TYR A 120 3.78 -14.55 -3.76
N GLY A 121 2.81 -14.05 -4.52
CA GLY A 121 2.93 -12.78 -5.23
C GLY A 121 3.24 -11.59 -4.32
N ALA A 122 2.65 -11.56 -3.12
CA ALA A 122 2.95 -10.53 -2.12
C ALA A 122 4.43 -10.56 -1.71
N SER A 123 4.97 -11.73 -1.35
CA SER A 123 6.39 -11.92 -0.98
C SER A 123 7.37 -11.79 -2.17
N GLU A 124 6.86 -11.87 -3.39
CA GLU A 124 7.61 -11.71 -4.63
C GLU A 124 7.57 -10.28 -5.17
N ASP A 125 6.96 -9.34 -4.43
CA ASP A 125 6.76 -7.94 -4.82
C ASP A 125 5.96 -7.77 -6.12
N VAL A 126 4.96 -8.62 -6.35
CA VAL A 126 4.13 -8.59 -7.57
C VAL A 126 2.80 -7.91 -7.26
N PHE A 127 2.61 -6.69 -7.75
CA PHE A 127 1.39 -5.92 -7.44
C PHE A 127 0.12 -6.53 -8.05
N PRO A 128 -0.97 -6.68 -7.26
CA PRO A 128 -2.21 -7.33 -7.69
C PRO A 128 -3.05 -6.46 -8.64
N THR A 129 -2.80 -5.15 -8.69
CA THR A 129 -3.51 -4.23 -9.58
C THR A 129 -2.65 -3.02 -9.93
N THR A 130 -2.89 -2.43 -11.09
CA THR A 130 -2.39 -1.09 -11.46
C THR A 130 -3.50 -0.06 -11.51
N LYS A 131 -4.74 -0.42 -11.15
CA LYS A 131 -5.94 0.44 -11.25
C LYS A 131 -5.74 1.78 -10.55
N PHE A 132 -5.10 1.78 -9.39
CA PHE A 132 -4.88 2.99 -8.60
C PHE A 132 -3.70 3.83 -9.10
N ALA A 133 -2.85 3.26 -9.95
CA ALA A 133 -1.78 3.96 -10.64
C ALA A 133 -2.24 4.65 -11.96
N THR A 134 -3.53 4.58 -12.32
CA THR A 134 -3.99 5.11 -13.62
C THR A 134 -4.38 6.60 -13.55
N GLY A 135 -3.53 7.45 -14.14
CA GLY A 135 -3.89 8.83 -14.54
C GLY A 135 -3.39 9.93 -13.60
N LYS A 136 -3.32 11.16 -14.13
CA LYS A 136 -2.96 12.35 -13.36
C LYS A 136 -4.18 12.86 -12.60
N VAL A 137 -4.06 13.00 -11.30
CA VAL A 137 -5.01 13.74 -10.46
C VAL A 137 -4.42 15.14 -10.25
N THR A 138 -4.97 16.14 -10.95
CA THR A 138 -4.41 17.48 -10.89
C THR A 138 -4.94 18.28 -9.69
N TYR A 139 -4.08 18.99 -8.98
CA TYR A 139 -4.48 19.87 -7.86
C TYR A 139 -3.84 21.26 -7.96
N THR A 140 -4.48 22.26 -7.34
CA THR A 140 -3.93 23.61 -7.13
C THR A 140 -3.65 23.85 -5.63
N ASN A 141 -2.88 24.89 -5.29
CA ASN A 141 -2.61 25.25 -3.88
C ASN A 141 -3.88 25.63 -3.08
N ALA A 142 -5.02 25.85 -3.73
CA ALA A 142 -6.27 26.28 -3.11
C ALA A 142 -7.30 25.14 -2.93
N ASP A 143 -7.08 23.99 -3.58
CA ASP A 143 -8.09 22.93 -3.66
C ASP A 143 -7.78 21.78 -2.71
N ALA A 144 -8.84 21.19 -2.17
CA ALA A 144 -8.81 19.84 -1.67
C ALA A 144 -8.41 18.88 -2.81
N ILE A 145 -7.51 17.94 -2.54
CA ILE A 145 -7.20 16.84 -3.47
C ILE A 145 -8.52 16.17 -3.86
N ALA A 146 -8.73 15.93 -5.17
CA ALA A 146 -9.95 15.31 -5.66
C ALA A 146 -10.13 13.92 -5.01
N ALA A 147 -11.34 13.66 -4.53
CA ALA A 147 -11.69 12.35 -3.99
C ALA A 147 -11.51 11.28 -5.08
N SER A 148 -10.91 10.14 -4.71
CA SER A 148 -10.78 8.98 -5.60
C SER A 148 -12.14 8.39 -5.97
N ASN A 149 -13.19 8.71 -5.19
CA ASN A 149 -14.49 8.05 -5.17
C ASN A 149 -14.40 6.58 -4.72
N ASP A 150 -13.32 6.23 -4.05
CA ASP A 150 -13.12 4.94 -3.41
C ASP A 150 -12.91 5.17 -1.92
N ASN A 151 -13.89 4.77 -1.11
CA ASN A 151 -13.83 4.98 0.34
C ASN A 151 -12.61 4.32 0.98
N ARG A 152 -12.03 3.27 0.37
CA ARG A 152 -10.84 2.57 0.87
C ARG A 152 -9.58 3.42 0.75
N VAL A 153 -9.51 4.22 -0.32
CA VAL A 153 -8.43 5.17 -0.57
C VAL A 153 -8.69 6.47 0.18
N ASP A 154 -9.89 7.03 0.06
CA ASP A 154 -10.25 8.32 0.67
C ASP A 154 -10.27 8.27 2.21
N SER A 155 -10.38 7.07 2.82
CA SER A 155 -10.20 6.89 4.26
C SER A 155 -8.74 6.95 4.73
N LEU A 156 -7.78 6.79 3.83
CA LEU A 156 -6.35 6.80 4.13
C LEU A 156 -5.63 8.02 3.54
N VAL A 157 -6.19 8.64 2.50
CA VAL A 157 -5.68 9.90 1.93
C VAL A 157 -6.18 11.08 2.74
N THR A 158 -5.35 12.10 2.86
CA THR A 158 -5.77 13.37 3.43
C THR A 158 -6.26 14.30 2.31
N THR A 159 -7.50 14.81 2.38
CA THR A 159 -8.15 15.55 1.27
C THR A 159 -7.67 16.99 1.08
N THR A 160 -6.76 17.47 1.91
CA THR A 160 -5.94 18.67 1.68
C THR A 160 -4.50 18.20 1.91
N ALA A 161 -3.47 18.96 1.60
CA ALA A 161 -2.14 18.61 2.11
C ALA A 161 -2.22 18.66 3.65
N TRP A 162 -2.50 17.52 4.28
CA TRP A 162 -2.92 17.37 5.68
C TRP A 162 -2.01 16.29 6.24
N LEU A 163 -0.73 16.61 6.34
CA LEU A 163 0.18 15.80 7.13
C LEU A 163 -0.24 15.92 8.61
N PHE A 164 -0.47 14.80 9.29
CA PHE A 164 -0.55 14.75 10.76
C PHE A 164 -1.65 15.61 11.41
N GLU A 165 -2.85 15.66 10.85
CA GLU A 165 -3.91 16.54 11.38
C GLU A 165 -3.49 18.02 11.42
N GLN A 166 -2.52 18.41 10.57
CA GLN A 166 -2.14 19.79 10.33
C GLN A 166 -2.13 20.08 8.83
N GLN A 167 -2.82 21.14 8.44
CA GLN A 167 -2.82 21.58 7.06
C GLN A 167 -1.41 22.09 6.69
N THR A 168 -0.72 21.35 5.84
CA THR A 168 0.54 21.78 5.23
C THR A 168 0.26 22.52 3.93
N SER A 169 1.18 23.40 3.54
CA SER A 169 1.10 24.16 2.29
C SER A 169 1.96 23.53 1.18
N TRP A 170 2.27 22.25 1.31
CA TRP A 170 3.21 21.54 0.45
C TRP A 170 2.88 20.05 0.39
N ASN A 171 3.18 19.40 -0.73
CA ASN A 171 3.06 17.96 -0.93
C ASN A 171 4.37 17.42 -1.55
N TRP A 172 4.72 16.17 -1.34
CA TRP A 172 5.94 15.58 -1.92
C TRP A 172 6.00 15.71 -3.44
N ASN A 173 4.86 15.63 -4.14
CA ASN A 173 4.78 15.80 -5.59
C ASN A 173 5.17 17.21 -6.07
N ASP A 174 5.24 18.21 -5.17
CA ASP A 174 5.80 19.53 -5.49
C ASP A 174 7.32 19.45 -5.79
N LEU A 175 8.01 18.45 -5.25
CA LEU A 175 9.46 18.27 -5.39
C LEU A 175 9.87 17.67 -6.73
N ALA A 176 8.92 17.16 -7.53
CA ALA A 176 9.14 16.66 -8.89
C ALA A 176 10.09 17.54 -9.71
N SER A 177 9.89 18.86 -9.62
CA SER A 177 10.64 19.89 -10.36
C SER A 177 12.05 20.19 -9.82
N THR A 178 12.34 19.83 -8.56
CA THR A 178 13.58 20.24 -7.86
C THR A 178 14.43 19.08 -7.38
N GLN A 179 13.84 17.92 -7.09
CA GLN A 179 14.51 16.71 -6.65
C GLN A 179 14.25 15.51 -7.59
N SER A 180 13.66 15.77 -8.76
CA SER A 180 13.24 14.73 -9.70
C SER A 180 12.37 13.70 -8.95
N ASN A 181 12.68 12.42 -9.06
CA ASN A 181 11.95 11.34 -8.42
C ASN A 181 12.62 10.84 -7.13
N THR A 182 13.35 11.70 -6.41
CA THR A 182 14.15 11.28 -5.24
C THR A 182 13.73 11.99 -3.96
N LEU A 183 13.49 11.20 -2.90
CA LEU A 183 13.43 11.67 -1.53
C LEU A 183 14.68 11.20 -0.78
N TYR A 184 15.31 12.11 -0.05
CA TYR A 184 16.50 11.81 0.74
C TYR A 184 16.10 11.48 2.17
N TYR A 185 16.70 10.46 2.75
CA TYR A 185 16.51 10.13 4.16
C TYR A 185 17.84 10.15 4.92
N MET A 186 17.78 10.26 6.24
CA MET A 186 18.95 10.15 7.08
C MET A 186 18.65 9.52 8.44
N PHE A 187 19.69 8.91 9.03
CA PHE A 187 19.71 8.46 10.43
C PHE A 187 20.57 9.44 11.25
N PRO A 188 19.99 10.49 11.86
CA PRO A 188 20.76 11.45 12.63
C PRO A 188 21.43 10.79 13.85
N THR A 189 22.63 11.28 14.19
CA THR A 189 23.39 10.80 15.35
C THR A 189 23.31 11.77 16.54
N SER A 190 22.60 12.89 16.41
CA SER A 190 22.39 13.86 17.49
C SER A 190 21.07 14.62 17.34
N ALA A 191 20.42 14.92 18.47
CA ALA A 191 19.21 15.76 18.52
C ALA A 191 19.45 17.15 17.88
N ALA A 192 20.63 17.72 18.07
CA ALA A 192 21.00 19.03 17.50
C ALA A 192 20.92 19.06 15.97
N THR A 193 21.17 17.92 15.30
CA THR A 193 21.04 17.82 13.83
C THR A 193 19.58 18.00 13.42
N VAL A 194 18.66 17.38 14.17
CA VAL A 194 17.22 17.42 13.91
C VAL A 194 16.65 18.78 14.31
N GLU A 195 16.97 19.29 15.50
CA GLU A 195 16.56 20.61 15.98
C GLU A 195 16.97 21.73 15.00
N GLY A 196 18.18 21.64 14.42
CA GLY A 196 18.66 22.57 13.39
C GLY A 196 17.81 22.61 12.11
N GLN A 197 16.96 21.61 11.88
CA GLN A 197 16.01 21.54 10.76
C GLN A 197 14.60 22.03 11.15
N GLY A 198 14.45 22.62 12.33
CA GLY A 198 13.21 23.30 12.74
C GLY A 198 12.14 22.40 13.34
N PHE A 199 12.52 21.24 13.89
CA PHE A 199 11.65 20.35 14.66
C PHE A 199 11.63 20.72 16.15
N SER A 200 10.53 20.38 16.82
CA SER A 200 10.33 20.71 18.24
C SER A 200 11.29 19.91 19.13
N ALA A 201 11.97 20.60 20.06
CA ALA A 201 12.80 19.96 21.07
C ALA A 201 12.02 18.99 21.99
N ALA A 202 10.69 19.16 22.11
CA ALA A 202 9.85 18.25 22.88
C ALA A 202 9.85 16.82 22.28
N ASN A 203 9.88 16.71 20.94
CA ASN A 203 9.89 15.44 20.22
C ASN A 203 11.29 14.79 20.15
N LEU A 204 12.30 15.43 20.77
CA LEU A 204 13.70 15.00 20.78
C LEU A 204 14.18 14.62 22.19
N SER A 205 13.27 14.49 23.16
CA SER A 205 13.59 13.99 24.50
C SER A 205 14.22 12.59 24.43
N GLN A 206 15.22 12.32 25.26
CA GLN A 206 15.95 11.04 25.29
C GLN A 206 16.39 10.53 23.91
N PHE A 207 16.80 11.44 23.02
CA PHE A 207 17.21 11.11 21.67
C PHE A 207 18.25 9.98 21.62
N ALA A 208 18.01 9.01 20.74
CA ALA A 208 18.98 8.02 20.33
C ALA A 208 18.92 7.85 18.81
N GLY A 209 20.09 7.74 18.16
CA GLY A 209 20.12 7.31 16.78
C GLY A 209 19.65 5.86 16.67
N PHE A 210 19.04 5.51 15.54
CA PHE A 210 18.64 4.12 15.28
C PHE A 210 19.82 3.15 15.39
N ASN A 211 19.56 2.00 16.00
CA ASN A 211 20.47 0.85 15.99
C ASN A 211 20.46 0.15 14.61
N GLU A 212 21.35 -0.83 14.40
CA GLU A 212 21.48 -1.48 13.08
C GLU A 212 20.23 -2.26 12.65
N ASN A 213 19.49 -2.88 13.57
CA ASN A 213 18.24 -3.57 13.24
C ASN A 213 17.17 -2.57 12.82
N GLN A 214 17.08 -1.44 13.50
CA GLN A 214 16.15 -0.36 13.17
C GLN A 214 16.46 0.28 11.82
N LYS A 215 17.75 0.56 11.54
CA LYS A 215 18.17 1.05 10.22
C LYS A 215 17.86 0.05 9.12
N THR A 216 18.15 -1.23 9.34
CA THR A 216 17.88 -2.30 8.36
C THR A 216 16.39 -2.36 8.04
N GLY A 217 15.54 -2.40 9.08
CA GLY A 217 14.09 -2.38 8.94
C GLY A 217 13.55 -1.16 8.20
N ALA A 218 14.04 0.03 8.55
CA ALA A 218 13.66 1.26 7.86
C ALA A 218 14.04 1.24 6.37
N VAL A 219 15.21 0.71 6.03
CA VAL A 219 15.66 0.57 4.63
C VAL A 219 14.82 -0.48 3.88
N GLU A 220 14.43 -1.57 4.53
CA GLU A 220 13.51 -2.57 3.97
C GLU A 220 12.15 -1.92 3.62
N ALA A 221 11.52 -1.22 4.57
CA ALA A 221 10.25 -0.52 4.35
C ALA A 221 10.35 0.57 3.25
N LEU A 222 11.42 1.37 3.23
CA LEU A 222 11.66 2.35 2.15
C LEU A 222 11.87 1.68 0.79
N THR A 223 12.47 0.48 0.77
CA THR A 223 12.64 -0.30 -0.45
C THR A 223 11.29 -0.78 -0.99
N GLU A 224 10.38 -1.20 -0.12
CA GLU A 224 9.01 -1.57 -0.51
C GLU A 224 8.20 -0.36 -0.99
N LEU A 225 8.26 0.76 -0.27
CA LEU A 225 7.65 2.01 -0.70
C LEU A 225 8.15 2.45 -2.07
N SER A 226 9.45 2.27 -2.36
CA SER A 226 10.03 2.54 -3.67
C SER A 226 9.37 1.70 -4.77
N LYS A 227 9.08 0.43 -4.51
CA LYS A 227 8.38 -0.45 -5.46
C LYS A 227 6.91 -0.05 -5.64
N ILE A 228 6.22 0.30 -4.55
CA ILE A 228 4.79 0.66 -4.57
C ILE A 228 4.57 1.97 -5.32
N THR A 229 5.37 2.99 -4.99
CA THR A 229 5.17 4.37 -5.44
C THR A 229 5.99 4.74 -6.67
N GLY A 230 7.11 4.06 -6.90
CA GLY A 230 8.15 4.48 -7.85
C GLY A 230 9.11 5.54 -7.31
N ILE A 231 8.93 6.08 -6.10
CA ILE A 231 9.85 7.07 -5.50
C ILE A 231 11.21 6.43 -5.26
N THR A 232 12.30 7.13 -5.59
CA THR A 232 13.65 6.70 -5.22
C THR A 232 14.03 7.24 -3.85
N PHE A 233 14.30 6.36 -2.88
CA PHE A 233 14.80 6.76 -1.57
C PHE A 233 16.32 6.65 -1.48
N VAL A 234 17.00 7.72 -1.07
CA VAL A 234 18.47 7.76 -1.01
C VAL A 234 18.95 8.25 0.35
N GLU A 235 19.80 7.46 1.02
CA GLU A 235 20.43 7.90 2.26
C GLU A 235 21.37 9.09 2.01
N THR A 236 21.36 10.07 2.91
CA THR A 236 22.30 11.18 2.92
C THR A 236 22.81 11.48 4.32
N THR A 237 24.04 11.97 4.42
CA THR A 237 24.59 12.52 5.68
C THR A 237 24.44 14.04 5.76
N ASP A 238 24.00 14.69 4.68
CA ASP A 238 23.73 16.13 4.64
C ASP A 238 22.30 16.41 5.12
N ALA A 239 22.18 16.93 6.34
CA ALA A 239 20.91 17.31 6.93
C ALA A 239 20.17 18.38 6.11
N ASN A 240 20.87 19.26 5.37
CA ASN A 240 20.15 20.24 4.55
C ASN A 240 19.44 19.57 3.36
N ARG A 241 19.95 18.42 2.90
CA ARG A 241 19.38 17.65 1.79
C ARG A 241 18.30 16.67 2.24
N ALA A 242 18.42 16.09 3.44
CA ALA A 242 17.50 15.07 3.95
C ALA A 242 16.06 15.59 4.05
N ASN A 243 15.10 14.82 3.53
CA ASN A 243 13.66 15.04 3.67
C ASN A 243 13.09 14.30 4.89
N VAL A 244 13.53 13.06 5.13
CA VAL A 244 13.05 12.19 6.21
C VAL A 244 14.16 11.92 7.23
N TYR A 245 13.88 12.09 8.52
CA TYR A 245 14.83 11.92 9.63
C TYR A 245 14.35 10.81 10.55
N MET A 246 15.08 9.70 10.63
CA MET A 246 14.65 8.51 11.38
C MET A 246 15.49 8.28 12.63
N PHE A 247 14.86 8.30 13.80
CA PHE A 247 15.55 8.17 15.08
C PHE A 247 14.62 7.67 16.18
N ALA A 248 15.16 7.42 17.37
CA ALA A 248 14.37 7.14 18.55
C ALA A 248 14.32 8.34 19.50
N SER A 249 13.15 8.57 20.10
CA SER A 249 12.96 9.59 21.12
C SER A 249 11.85 9.23 22.08
N ASP A 250 11.89 9.79 23.28
CA ASP A 250 10.79 9.72 24.24
C ASP A 250 9.66 10.63 23.76
N ILE A 251 8.72 10.04 23.03
CA ILE A 251 7.52 10.71 22.50
C ILE A 251 6.33 10.65 23.48
N GLY A 252 6.56 10.14 24.69
CA GLY A 252 5.59 10.14 25.79
C GLY A 252 4.39 9.19 25.63
N GLY A 253 3.75 8.87 26.76
CA GLY A 253 2.52 8.06 26.81
C GLY A 253 2.69 6.63 26.31
N ASP A 254 1.59 6.08 25.77
CA ASP A 254 1.51 4.74 25.16
C ASP A 254 1.78 4.78 23.64
N THR A 255 2.33 5.88 23.13
CA THR A 255 2.60 6.09 21.70
C THR A 255 3.85 5.31 21.30
N SER A 256 3.73 4.38 20.34
CA SER A 256 4.85 3.53 19.89
C SER A 256 5.75 4.22 18.86
N GLY A 257 5.18 5.06 18.00
CA GLY A 257 5.88 5.82 16.98
C GLY A 257 5.21 7.16 16.70
N LEU A 258 5.94 8.04 16.05
CA LEU A 258 5.45 9.34 15.65
C LEU A 258 6.19 9.82 14.41
N ALA A 259 5.45 10.02 13.33
CA ALA A 259 5.87 10.89 12.26
C ALA A 259 5.37 12.33 12.50
N ASP A 260 6.24 13.32 12.28
CA ASP A 260 5.96 14.72 12.58
C ASP A 260 6.56 15.66 11.54
N ALA A 261 5.77 16.62 11.08
CA ALA A 261 6.22 17.66 10.16
C ALA A 261 6.79 18.84 10.94
N GLY A 262 8.01 19.23 10.60
CA GLY A 262 8.65 20.39 11.21
C GLY A 262 8.08 21.71 10.68
N THR A 263 8.64 22.81 11.17
CA THR A 263 8.33 24.15 10.64
C THR A 263 8.87 24.39 9.22
N GLN A 264 9.84 23.58 8.80
CA GLN A 264 10.42 23.65 7.46
C GLN A 264 9.67 22.74 6.47
N LYS A 265 9.46 23.24 5.25
CA LYS A 265 8.81 22.47 4.19
C LYS A 265 9.65 21.26 3.79
N TYR A 266 8.98 20.15 3.46
CA TYR A 266 9.60 18.92 2.96
C TYR A 266 10.57 18.26 3.94
N LYS A 267 10.34 18.47 5.24
CA LYS A 267 11.11 17.90 6.34
C LYS A 267 10.15 17.20 7.31
N ILE A 268 10.32 15.89 7.45
CA ILE A 268 9.53 15.04 8.37
C ILE A 268 10.46 14.22 9.25
N THR A 269 10.17 14.13 10.54
CA THR A 269 10.76 13.11 11.41
C THR A 269 9.91 11.86 11.45
N VAL A 270 10.53 10.71 11.55
CA VAL A 270 9.92 9.42 11.88
C VAL A 270 10.61 8.92 13.14
N ALA A 271 9.90 8.95 14.25
CA ALA A 271 10.41 8.60 15.57
C ALA A 271 9.81 7.28 16.05
N VAL A 272 10.64 6.42 16.62
CA VAL A 272 10.19 5.27 17.43
C VAL A 272 10.38 5.60 18.90
N ASN A 273 9.40 5.27 19.74
CA ASN A 273 9.48 5.62 21.16
C ASN A 273 10.73 5.02 21.81
N SER A 274 11.44 5.81 22.59
CA SER A 274 12.70 5.44 23.26
C SER A 274 12.53 4.23 24.18
N THR A 275 11.34 3.99 24.70
CA THR A 275 10.97 2.79 25.47
C THR A 275 11.21 1.51 24.67
N TYR A 276 11.07 1.57 23.34
CA TYR A 276 11.32 0.47 22.41
C TYR A 276 12.68 0.61 21.68
N SER A 277 13.42 1.70 21.85
CA SER A 277 14.62 1.99 21.04
C SER A 277 15.79 1.00 21.14
N THR A 278 15.87 0.25 22.24
CA THR A 278 16.94 -0.74 22.47
C THR A 278 16.48 -2.18 22.29
N THR A 279 15.17 -2.41 22.16
CA THR A 279 14.57 -3.75 22.10
C THR A 279 13.76 -3.99 20.84
N ALA A 280 13.28 -2.94 20.17
CA ALA A 280 12.55 -3.04 18.92
C ALA A 280 13.48 -3.55 17.83
N ASP A 281 13.06 -4.63 17.20
CA ASP A 281 13.71 -5.17 16.03
C ASP A 281 12.84 -4.82 14.84
N LEU A 282 13.10 -3.70 14.15
CA LEU A 282 12.22 -3.26 13.07
C LEU A 282 12.44 -4.02 11.76
N ARG A 283 13.20 -5.12 11.71
CA ARG A 283 13.45 -5.86 10.46
C ARG A 283 12.19 -6.54 9.96
N SER A 284 12.02 -6.67 8.65
CA SER A 284 10.90 -7.43 8.09
C SER A 284 10.88 -8.84 8.67
N GLY A 285 9.68 -9.31 8.98
CA GLY A 285 9.50 -10.59 9.67
C GLY A 285 9.49 -10.53 11.19
N THR A 286 9.48 -9.35 11.78
CA THR A 286 9.31 -9.15 13.23
C THR A 286 8.04 -8.36 13.51
N GLY A 287 7.44 -8.57 14.69
CA GLY A 287 6.22 -7.84 15.05
C GLY A 287 6.38 -6.35 15.27
N ASP A 288 7.60 -5.82 15.22
CA ASP A 288 7.84 -4.38 15.29
C ASP A 288 7.99 -3.75 13.90
N HIS A 289 8.04 -4.51 12.79
CA HIS A 289 8.20 -3.92 11.44
C HIS A 289 6.98 -3.09 11.03
N GLU A 290 5.77 -3.53 11.37
CA GLU A 290 4.53 -2.79 11.08
C GLU A 290 4.57 -1.36 11.65
N LEU A 291 5.29 -1.14 12.76
CA LEU A 291 5.48 0.20 13.32
C LEU A 291 6.23 1.13 12.36
N ILE A 292 7.32 0.68 11.74
CA ILE A 292 8.08 1.55 10.83
C ILE A 292 7.32 1.79 9.52
N GLU A 293 6.58 0.79 9.04
CA GLU A 293 5.71 0.91 7.88
C GLU A 293 4.59 1.94 8.12
N HIS A 294 3.97 1.88 9.30
CA HIS A 294 2.94 2.82 9.74
C HIS A 294 3.45 4.27 9.75
N GLU A 295 4.58 4.52 10.43
CA GLU A 295 5.12 5.87 10.50
C GLU A 295 5.61 6.40 9.15
N LEU A 296 6.14 5.52 8.29
CA LEU A 296 6.49 5.90 6.92
C LEU A 296 5.25 6.15 6.04
N GLY A 297 4.14 5.43 6.29
CA GLY A 297 2.84 5.72 5.70
C GLY A 297 2.40 7.15 6.01
N HIS A 298 2.47 7.55 7.28
CA HIS A 298 2.24 8.94 7.66
C HIS A 298 3.24 9.92 7.03
N ALA A 299 4.54 9.56 6.98
CA ALA A 299 5.54 10.38 6.32
C ALA A 299 5.25 10.57 4.81
N LEU A 300 4.43 9.71 4.20
CA LEU A 300 3.97 9.78 2.82
C LEU A 300 2.49 10.21 2.69
N ASP A 301 1.98 11.03 3.61
CA ASP A 301 0.65 11.67 3.56
C ASP A 301 -0.55 10.74 3.87
N MET A 302 -0.33 9.54 4.45
CA MET A 302 -1.44 8.68 4.88
C MET A 302 -1.96 9.08 6.26
N LYS A 303 -3.28 9.00 6.48
CA LYS A 303 -3.93 9.16 7.79
C LYS A 303 -4.48 7.83 8.30
N HIS A 304 -4.83 7.80 9.58
CA HIS A 304 -5.56 6.68 10.13
C HIS A 304 -6.95 6.53 9.48
N PRO A 305 -7.41 5.28 9.26
CA PRO A 305 -8.69 4.99 8.60
C PRO A 305 -9.93 5.39 9.40
N PHE A 306 -9.80 5.62 10.72
CA PHE A 306 -10.89 6.03 11.61
C PHE A 306 -10.95 7.55 11.84
N GLN A 307 -10.10 8.33 11.18
CA GLN A 307 -10.01 9.78 11.35
C GLN A 307 -10.68 10.55 10.20
N GLY A 308 -11.10 11.78 10.47
CA GLY A 308 -11.71 12.66 9.47
C GLY A 308 -13.15 12.25 9.10
N SER A 309 -13.67 12.83 8.02
CA SER A 309 -15.06 12.63 7.57
C SER A 309 -15.28 11.36 6.76
N VAL A 310 -14.21 10.85 6.14
CA VAL A 310 -14.23 9.60 5.37
C VAL A 310 -13.43 8.57 6.16
N GLN A 311 -14.11 7.48 6.54
CA GLN A 311 -13.57 6.44 7.41
C GLN A 311 -13.86 5.07 6.84
N LEU A 312 -13.02 4.08 7.18
CA LEU A 312 -13.33 2.69 6.87
C LEU A 312 -14.49 2.18 7.72
N PRO A 313 -15.34 1.28 7.18
CA PRO A 313 -16.23 0.48 8.01
C PRO A 313 -15.43 -0.32 9.05
N THR A 314 -16.00 -0.53 10.24
CA THR A 314 -15.34 -1.26 11.35
C THR A 314 -14.79 -2.63 10.95
N GLU A 315 -15.44 -3.33 10.03
CA GLU A 315 -15.01 -4.65 9.54
C GLU A 315 -13.74 -4.60 8.68
N GLN A 316 -13.38 -3.42 8.17
CA GLN A 316 -12.22 -3.19 7.30
C GLN A 316 -11.15 -2.32 7.97
N ASP A 317 -11.48 -1.61 9.05
CA ASP A 317 -10.52 -0.87 9.88
C ASP A 317 -9.71 -1.82 10.76
N ASN A 318 -8.76 -2.51 10.13
CA ASN A 318 -7.81 -3.40 10.79
C ASN A 318 -6.56 -3.62 9.94
N ASN A 319 -5.50 -4.10 10.58
CA ASN A 319 -4.17 -4.26 9.96
C ASN A 319 -4.07 -5.37 8.91
N ASN A 320 -5.15 -6.11 8.64
CA ASN A 320 -5.23 -6.96 7.45
C ASN A 320 -5.38 -6.15 6.15
N TYR A 321 -5.98 -4.95 6.22
CA TYR A 321 -6.23 -4.12 5.05
C TYR A 321 -5.26 -2.96 4.92
N THR A 322 -4.83 -2.40 6.04
CA THR A 322 -3.95 -1.23 6.09
C THR A 322 -3.12 -1.20 7.35
N VAL A 323 -1.81 -0.99 7.21
CA VAL A 323 -0.90 -0.77 8.36
C VAL A 323 -1.27 0.48 9.15
N MET A 324 -2.11 1.37 8.60
CA MET A 324 -2.56 2.58 9.27
C MET A 324 -3.68 2.33 10.31
N SER A 325 -4.18 1.11 10.47
CA SER A 325 -5.17 0.80 11.51
C SER A 325 -4.51 0.50 12.86
N TYR A 326 -5.22 0.77 13.95
CA TYR A 326 -4.82 0.34 15.30
C TYR A 326 -5.41 -1.00 15.71
N THR A 327 -6.28 -1.58 14.88
CA THR A 327 -6.98 -2.82 15.21
C THR A 327 -6.22 -4.00 14.64
N THR A 328 -5.68 -4.82 15.54
CA THR A 328 -5.13 -6.13 15.20
C THR A 328 -6.19 -7.20 15.49
N PRO A 329 -6.83 -7.80 14.48
CA PRO A 329 -7.89 -8.77 14.69
C PRO A 329 -7.30 -10.11 15.14
N SER A 330 -8.10 -10.95 15.80
CA SER A 330 -7.61 -12.22 16.38
C SER A 330 -7.28 -13.29 15.34
N ASP A 331 -7.67 -13.07 14.09
CA ASP A 331 -7.40 -13.87 12.89
C ASP A 331 -6.35 -13.20 11.99
N THR A 332 -5.33 -12.58 12.59
CA THR A 332 -4.17 -12.01 11.86
C THR A 332 -3.52 -13.03 10.93
N TRP A 333 -3.81 -12.90 9.64
CA TRP A 333 -3.20 -13.64 8.55
C TRP A 333 -2.02 -12.87 7.96
N TYR A 334 -2.05 -11.54 8.09
CA TYR A 334 -0.88 -10.69 8.19
C TYR A 334 -0.23 -10.99 9.53
N SER A 335 0.50 -12.10 9.55
CA SER A 335 1.42 -12.36 10.63
C SER A 335 2.30 -11.13 10.74
N VAL A 336 2.45 -10.61 11.95
CA VAL A 336 3.59 -9.82 12.42
C VAL A 336 4.96 -10.29 11.90
N ASN A 337 5.07 -11.45 11.25
CA ASN A 337 6.27 -11.94 10.57
C ASN A 337 6.25 -11.84 9.02
N SER A 338 5.29 -11.16 8.41
CA SER A 338 5.23 -10.93 6.96
C SER A 338 5.24 -9.45 6.60
N SER A 339 5.08 -8.54 7.59
CA SER A 339 4.97 -7.08 7.50
C SER A 339 5.39 -6.51 6.15
N ILE A 340 4.35 -6.31 5.34
CA ILE A 340 4.36 -5.67 4.05
C ILE A 340 3.30 -4.53 4.12
N TYR A 341 3.13 -3.76 3.07
CA TYR A 341 1.96 -2.88 2.95
C TYR A 341 0.69 -3.66 2.53
N GLY A 342 -0.43 -3.38 3.18
CA GLY A 342 -1.73 -3.97 2.91
C GLY A 342 -2.35 -3.50 1.59
N PRO A 343 -3.45 -4.14 1.13
CA PRO A 343 -4.11 -3.78 -0.13
C PRO A 343 -4.57 -2.31 -0.18
N TYR A 344 -5.03 -1.75 0.93
CA TYR A 344 -5.52 -0.37 0.96
C TYR A 344 -4.37 0.62 1.04
N ASP A 345 -3.26 0.23 1.65
CA ASP A 345 -2.03 1.02 1.63
C ASP A 345 -1.48 1.13 0.20
N ILE A 346 -1.35 0.00 -0.50
CA ILE A 346 -0.89 -0.05 -1.89
C ILE A 346 -1.81 0.79 -2.79
N ALA A 347 -3.13 0.61 -2.68
CA ALA A 347 -4.09 1.39 -3.45
C ALA A 347 -3.96 2.89 -3.18
N THR A 348 -3.76 3.27 -1.92
CA THR A 348 -3.64 4.67 -1.50
C THR A 348 -2.34 5.30 -1.98
N LEU A 349 -1.21 4.64 -1.75
CA LEU A 349 0.12 5.09 -2.18
C LEU A 349 0.20 5.21 -3.71
N GLN A 350 -0.34 4.24 -4.45
CA GLN A 350 -0.44 4.33 -5.92
C GLN A 350 -1.39 5.44 -6.37
N TYR A 351 -2.48 5.72 -5.64
CA TYR A 351 -3.34 6.84 -5.97
C TYR A 351 -2.62 8.19 -5.79
N MET A 352 -1.79 8.32 -4.75
CA MET A 352 -1.08 9.56 -4.44
C MET A 352 0.17 9.79 -5.32
N TYR A 353 0.92 8.73 -5.62
CA TYR A 353 2.24 8.82 -6.27
C TYR A 353 2.32 8.06 -7.60
N GLY A 354 1.29 7.32 -7.97
CA GLY A 354 1.35 6.40 -9.10
C GLY A 354 2.43 5.34 -8.93
N THR A 355 3.00 4.94 -10.06
CA THR A 355 4.19 4.07 -10.14
C THR A 355 5.41 4.80 -10.69
N ASP A 356 5.29 6.10 -11.01
CA ASP A 356 6.40 6.95 -11.44
C ASP A 356 6.89 7.91 -10.35
N GLY A 357 6.42 7.72 -9.12
CA GLY A 357 6.75 8.48 -7.93
C GLY A 357 6.46 9.96 -8.10
N LEU A 358 7.46 10.79 -7.87
CA LEU A 358 7.37 12.24 -8.08
C LEU A 358 7.58 12.63 -9.56
N GLY A 359 7.50 11.68 -10.50
CA GLY A 359 7.72 11.91 -11.93
C GLY A 359 6.65 12.77 -12.60
N GLY A 360 5.47 12.90 -11.98
CA GLY A 360 4.39 13.78 -12.40
C GLY A 360 3.63 13.30 -13.64
N ASN A 361 3.74 12.02 -14.01
CA ASN A 361 2.92 11.40 -15.06
C ASN A 361 1.70 10.65 -14.52
N GLN A 362 1.75 10.20 -13.28
CA GLN A 362 0.66 9.56 -12.55
C GLN A 362 0.51 10.21 -11.17
N GLY A 363 -0.49 9.79 -10.39
CA GLY A 363 -0.71 10.29 -9.04
C GLY A 363 -1.08 11.77 -8.99
N PHE A 364 -0.75 12.43 -7.89
CA PHE A 364 -1.05 13.84 -7.67
C PHE A 364 -0.08 14.71 -8.45
N VAL A 365 -0.62 15.53 -9.36
CA VAL A 365 0.18 16.41 -10.21
C VAL A 365 -0.25 17.85 -10.01
N LYS A 366 0.64 18.67 -9.46
CA LYS A 366 0.37 20.09 -9.31
C LYS A 366 0.22 20.78 -10.67
N VAL A 367 -0.86 21.52 -10.83
CA VAL A 367 -1.07 22.43 -11.96
C VAL A 367 -1.02 23.88 -11.49
N SER A 368 -0.52 24.75 -12.38
CA SER A 368 -0.23 26.17 -12.10
C SER A 368 -1.47 27.02 -11.90
#